data_AF-A0A2H0AI85-F1
#
_entry.id   AF-A0A2H0AI85-F1
#
_cell.length_a   1.000
_cell.length_b   1.000
_cell.length_c   1.000
_cell.angle_alpha   90.00
_cell.angle_beta   90.00
_cell.angle_gamma   90.00
#
_symmetry.space_group_name_H-M   'P 1'
#
loop_
_entity.id
_entity.type
_entity.pdbx_description
1 polymer ?
#
loop_
_entity_poly.entity_id
_entity_poly.type
_entity_poly.pdbx_seq_one_letter_code
_entity_poly.pdbx_strand_id
1 'polypeptide(L)' 'MGMVIDRFDVYLVNLDPTVGHEIRKMRPCVVISPNDMNHHIGTVIIAPMTI' A
#
# COMPACT_ATOMS: atom_id res chain seq x y z
N MET A 1 7.43 18.94 2.94
CA MET A 1 6.05 18.56 3.28
C MET A 1 5.98 17.04 3.22
N GLY A 2 5.64 16.36 4.32
CA GLY A 2 5.46 14.91 4.30
C GLY A 2 4.25 14.54 3.44
N MET A 3 4.33 13.43 2.71
CA MET A 3 3.16 12.86 2.02
C MET A 3 2.20 12.32 3.08
N VAL A 4 0.96 12.78 3.06
CA VAL A 4 -0.13 12.19 3.84
C VAL A 4 -0.73 11.07 3.02
N ILE A 5 -0.92 9.90 3.64
CA ILE A 5 -1.49 8.70 2.99
C ILE A 5 -2.85 8.44 3.63
N ASP A 6 -3.93 8.57 2.88
CA ASP A 6 -5.28 8.34 3.38
C ASP A 6 -5.85 7.00 2.92
N ARG A 7 -6.82 6.50 3.69
CA ARG A 7 -7.57 5.30 3.35
C ARG A 7 -8.30 5.51 2.03
N PHE A 8 -8.25 4.48 1.19
CA PHE A 8 -8.75 4.43 -0.18
C PHE A 8 -7.93 5.16 -1.24
N ASP A 9 -6.82 5.80 -0.86
CA ASP A 9 -5.85 6.25 -1.85
C ASP A 9 -5.21 5.07 -2.58
N VAL A 10 -4.84 5.30 -3.84
CA VAL A 10 -4.17 4.32 -4.69
C VAL A 10 -2.76 4.78 -4.98
N TYR A 11 -1.79 3.90 -4.69
CA TYR A 11 -0.38 4.14 -4.97
C TYR A 11 0.22 3.01 -5.81
N LEU A 12 1.20 3.35 -6.64
CA LEU A 12 2.04 2.34 -7.29
C LEU A 12 3.08 1.84 -6.28
N VAL A 13 2.97 0.57 -5.90
CA VAL A 13 3.82 -0.03 -4.85
C VAL A 13 4.72 -1.10 -5.45
N ASN A 14 6.00 -1.12 -5.04
CA ASN A 14 6.92 -2.21 -5.32
C ASN A 14 6.74 -3.35 -4.30
N LEU A 15 6.44 -4.55 -4.80
CA LEU A 15 6.16 -5.74 -3.97
C LEU A 15 7.33 -6.73 -3.95
N ASP A 16 8.51 -6.42 -4.50
CA ASP A 16 9.69 -7.31 -4.45
C ASP A 16 10.57 -7.00 -3.22
N PRO A 17 11.06 -8.00 -2.45
CA PRO A 17 10.91 -9.45 -2.63
C PRO A 17 9.53 -9.98 -2.23
N THR A 18 9.08 -11.02 -2.92
CA THR A 18 7.88 -11.78 -2.52
C THR A 18 8.18 -13.20 -2.07
N VAL A 19 7.23 -13.83 -1.36
CA VAL A 19 7.29 -15.21 -0.92
C VAL A 19 6.24 -16.07 -1.63
N GLY A 20 6.66 -17.22 -2.16
CA GLY A 20 5.75 -18.20 -2.77
C GLY A 20 5.08 -17.70 -4.05
N HIS A 21 3.74 -17.69 -4.06
CA HIS A 21 2.92 -17.30 -5.22
C HIS A 21 2.52 -15.81 -5.21
N GLU A 22 3.09 -15.04 -4.28
CA GLU A 22 2.90 -13.61 -4.24
C GLU A 22 3.45 -12.93 -5.52
N ILE A 23 2.77 -11.84 -5.86
CA ILE A 23 2.94 -11.12 -7.12
C ILE A 23 4.24 -10.27 -7.13
N ARG A 24 5.22 -10.63 -7.97
CA ARG A 24 6.54 -9.94 -8.07
C ARG A 24 6.57 -8.82 -9.10
N LYS A 25 5.74 -7.78 -8.96
CA LYS A 25 5.78 -6.59 -9.84
C LYS A 25 5.33 -5.32 -9.10
N MET A 26 5.74 -4.15 -9.58
CA MET A 26 5.13 -2.89 -9.20
C MET A 26 3.68 -2.83 -9.69
N ARG A 27 2.73 -2.56 -8.79
CA ARG A 27 1.29 -2.55 -9.12
C ARG A 27 0.52 -1.52 -8.31
N PRO A 28 -0.61 -1.03 -8.83
CA PRO A 28 -1.46 -0.14 -8.05
C PRO A 28 -2.09 -0.93 -6.89
N CYS A 29 -1.97 -0.37 -5.68
CA CYS A 29 -2.51 -0.92 -4.45
C CYS A 29 -3.36 0.14 -3.75
N VAL A 30 -4.46 -0.27 -3.14
CA VAL A 30 -5.34 0.61 -2.36
C VAL A 30 -4.96 0.54 -0.88
N VAL A 31 -4.93 1.69 -0.21
CA VAL A 31 -4.71 1.78 1.23
C VAL A 31 -5.99 1.39 1.97
N ILE A 32 -5.92 0.41 2.86
CA ILE A 32 -7.07 -0.09 3.63
C ILE A 32 -6.97 0.17 5.14
N SER A 33 -5.80 0.59 5.64
CA SER A 33 -5.63 0.99 7.03
C SER A 33 -6.34 2.33 7.33
N PRO A 34 -6.84 2.54 8.57
CA PRO A 34 -7.45 3.80 9.00
C PRO A 34 -6.49 5.00 8.92
N ASN A 35 -7.01 6.19 8.62
CA ASN A 35 -6.21 7.43 8.51
C ASN A 35 -5.46 7.75 9.80
N ASP A 36 -6.13 7.58 10.96
CA ASP A 36 -5.48 7.76 12.26
C ASP A 36 -4.26 6.87 12.41
N MET A 37 -4.25 5.67 11.82
CA MET A 37 -3.03 4.85 11.80
C MET A 37 -2.03 5.48 10.84
N ASN A 38 -2.38 5.65 9.57
CA ASN A 38 -1.46 6.11 8.52
C ASN A 38 -0.73 7.42 8.87
N HIS A 39 -1.36 8.31 9.65
CA HIS A 39 -0.79 9.61 10.04
C HIS A 39 0.14 9.53 11.24
N HIS A 40 -0.02 8.53 12.11
CA HIS A 40 0.75 8.37 13.35
C HIS A 40 1.78 7.25 13.29
N ILE A 41 1.62 6.29 12.38
CA ILE A 41 2.54 5.18 12.16
C ILE A 41 3.16 5.24 10.77
N GLY A 42 4.45 4.95 10.67
CA GLY A 42 5.20 4.98 9.41
C GLY A 42 4.92 3.80 8.47
N THR A 43 3.84 3.03 8.71
CA THR A 43 3.46 1.87 7.92
C THR A 43 1.97 1.93 7.61
N VAL A 44 1.59 1.40 6.45
CA VAL A 44 0.20 1.35 5.98
C VAL A 44 -0.13 -0.05 5.51
N ILE A 45 -1.40 -0.44 5.62
CA ILE A 45 -1.90 -1.71 5.10
C ILE A 45 -2.48 -1.44 3.73
N ILE A 46 -2.04 -2.21 2.73
CA ILE A 46 -2.47 -2.08 1.35
C ILE A 46 -3.07 -3.38 0.83
N ALA A 47 -3.96 -3.27 -0.16
CA ALA A 47 -4.44 -4.39 -0.96
C ALA A 47 -4.04 -4.21 -2.43
N PRO A 48 -3.28 -5.14 -3.04
CA PRO A 48 -2.96 -5.09 -4.45
C PRO A 48 -4.22 -5.21 -5.33
N MET A 49 -4.31 -4.40 -6.37
CA MET A 49 -5.38 -4.53 -7.37
C MET A 49 -4.98 -5.49 -8.49
N THR A 50 -5.89 -6.37 -8.87
CA THR A 50 -5.76 -7.27 -10.02
C THR A 50 -6.70 -6.82 -11.13
N ILE A 51 -6.22 -6.84 -12.37
CA ILE A 51 -7.06 -6.88 -13.58
C ILE A 51 -7.29 -8.35 -13.93
#